data_AF-A0A374UQZ7-F1
#
_entry.id   AF-A0A374UQZ7-F1
#
_cell.length_a   1.000
_cell.length_b   1.000
_cell.length_c   1.000
_cell.angle_alpha   90.00
_cell.angle_beta   90.00
_cell.angle_gamma   90.00
#
_symmetry.space_group_name_H-M   'P 1'
#
loop_
_entity.id
_entity.type
_entity.pdbx_description
1 polymer ?
#
loop_
_entity_poly.entity_id
_entity_poly.type
_entity_poly.pdbx_seq_one_letter_code
_entity_poly.pdbx_strand_id
1 'polypeptide(L)'
;MPYVRWTEALRVVRACHPEVTIIMPEEKIQIYPGDDVRAIITPYVRTICRALDEGKAGGWHGYTPECRIRQVRTILTRYFRFHKGSISDAELDHLLDDLIYVHKG
;
A
#
# COMPACT_ATOMS: atom_id res chain seq x y z
N MET A 1 11.06 23.86 23.96
CA MET A 1 10.41 22.57 23.64
C MET A 1 11.04 22.04 22.37
N PRO A 2 11.90 21.01 22.43
CA PRO A 2 12.46 20.46 21.20
C PRO A 2 11.34 19.79 20.41
N TYR A 3 11.25 20.11 19.12
CA TYR A 3 10.30 19.52 18.19
C TYR A 3 10.60 18.03 18.08
N VAL A 4 9.85 17.19 18.78
CA VAL A 4 9.95 15.74 18.61
C VAL A 4 9.49 15.44 17.18
N ARG A 5 10.42 15.03 16.33
CA ARG A 5 10.13 14.61 14.96
C ARG A 5 9.12 13.46 15.07
N TRP A 6 7.98 13.54 14.37
CA TRP A 6 6.87 12.57 14.50
C TRP A 6 7.29 11.09 14.46
N THR A 7 8.37 10.76 13.74
CA THR A 7 8.98 9.42 13.72
C THR A 7 9.45 8.96 15.10
N GLU A 8 10.01 9.85 15.91
CA GLU A 8 10.45 9.53 17.27
C GLU A 8 9.26 9.28 18.20
N ALA A 9 8.19 10.07 18.07
CA ALA A 9 6.95 9.84 18.79
C ALA A 9 6.36 8.45 18.45
N LEU A 10 6.35 8.07 17.16
CA LEU A 10 5.88 6.74 16.74
C LEU A 10 6.77 5.60 17.26
N ARG A 11 8.09 5.80 17.35
CA ARG A 11 9.01 4.83 17.96
C ARG A 11 8.70 4.61 19.44
N VAL A 12 8.45 5.69 20.18
CA VAL A 12 8.04 5.60 21.59
C VAL A 12 6.72 4.86 21.73
N VAL A 13 5.70 5.20 20.93
CA VAL A 13 4.40 4.50 20.97
C VAL A 13 4.58 3.01 20.69
N ARG A 14 5.36 2.64 19.66
CA ARG A 14 5.64 1.24 19.33
C ARG A 14 6.36 0.50 20.47
N ALA A 15 7.26 1.17 21.19
CA ALA A 15 7.96 0.59 22.33
C ALA A 15 7.03 0.40 23.54
N CYS A 16 6.07 1.30 23.75
CA CYS A 16 5.11 1.23 24.86
C CYS A 16 3.91 0.31 24.57
N HIS A 17 3.54 0.13 23.31
CA HIS A 17 2.37 -0.62 22.86
C HIS A 17 2.75 -1.67 21.80
N PRO A 18 3.47 -2.75 22.18
CA PRO A 18 3.90 -3.80 21.26
C PRO A 18 2.73 -4.57 20.61
N GLU A 19 1.53 -4.49 21.20
CA GLU A 19 0.30 -5.02 20.63
C GLU A 19 -0.18 -4.27 19.38
N VAL A 20 0.33 -3.06 19.14
CA VAL A 20 0.00 -2.24 17.97
C VAL A 20 1.11 -2.38 16.91
N THR A 21 0.75 -2.90 15.74
CA THR A 21 1.67 -2.96 14.60
C THR A 21 1.84 -1.59 13.96
N ILE A 22 2.96 -0.91 14.25
CA ILE A 22 3.37 0.34 13.60
C ILE A 22 4.49 0.06 12.61
N ILE A 23 4.20 0.25 11.31
CA ILE A 23 5.18 0.21 10.23
C ILE A 23 5.80 1.60 10.08
N MET A 24 7.10 1.71 10.35
CA MET A 24 7.85 2.94 10.21
C MET A 24 8.09 3.28 8.73
N PRO A 25 8.23 4.56 8.35
CA PRO A 25 8.50 4.96 6.97
C PRO A 25 9.74 4.31 6.35
N GLU A 26 10.77 4.05 7.15
CA GLU A 26 12.00 3.34 6.79
C GLU A 26 11.80 1.82 6.61
N GLU A 27 10.75 1.24 7.21
CA GLU A 27 10.41 -0.18 7.10
C GLU A 27 9.53 -0.48 5.89
N LYS A 28 8.99 0.57 5.23
CA LYS A 28 8.29 0.43 3.96
C LYS A 28 9.26 -0.02 2.88
N ILE A 29 8.76 -0.83 1.95
CA ILE A 29 9.47 -1.18 0.73
C ILE A 29 9.62 0.09 -0.10
N GLN A 30 10.85 0.48 -0.40
CA GLN A 30 11.17 1.70 -1.12
C GLN A 30 11.12 1.43 -2.63
N ILE A 31 10.40 2.27 -3.37
CA ILE A 31 10.31 2.22 -4.84
C ILE A 31 10.92 3.50 -5.41
N TYR A 32 11.99 3.36 -6.17
CA TYR A 32 12.79 4.44 -6.73
C TYR A 32 12.54 4.60 -8.23
N PRO A 33 12.92 5.76 -8.81
CA PRO A 33 12.94 5.93 -10.27
C PRO A 33 13.79 4.86 -10.96
N GLY A 34 13.22 4.22 -11.98
CA GLY A 34 13.88 3.14 -12.73
C GLY A 34 13.55 1.72 -12.24
N ASP A 35 12.89 1.58 -11.09
CA ASP A 35 12.40 0.27 -10.64
C ASP A 35 11.27 -0.23 -11.54
N ASP A 36 11.22 -1.55 -11.75
CA ASP A 36 10.05 -2.20 -12.35
C ASP A 36 8.92 -2.28 -11.31
N VAL A 37 8.18 -1.17 -11.19
CA VAL A 37 7.08 -1.04 -10.24
C VAL A 37 6.05 -2.14 -10.44
N ARG A 38 5.74 -2.51 -11.69
CA ARG A 38 4.74 -3.56 -12.00
C ARG A 38 5.18 -4.91 -11.46
N ALA A 39 6.41 -5.34 -11.77
CA ALA A 39 6.92 -6.61 -11.27
C ALA A 39 6.93 -6.66 -9.73
N ILE A 40 7.30 -5.55 -9.09
CA ILE A 40 7.39 -5.46 -7.63
C ILE A 40 6.01 -5.53 -6.96
N ILE A 41 5.01 -4.75 -7.43
CA ILE A 41 3.72 -4.67 -6.72
C ILE A 41 2.74 -5.79 -7.09
N THR A 42 2.90 -6.44 -8.24
CA THR A 42 2.00 -7.51 -8.72
C THR A 42 1.72 -8.60 -7.67
N PRO A 43 2.72 -9.22 -7.01
CA PRO A 43 2.44 -10.26 -6.02
C PRO A 43 1.66 -9.73 -4.80
N TYR A 44 1.85 -8.46 -4.43
CA TYR A 44 1.13 -7.83 -3.32
C TYR A 44 -0.31 -7.52 -3.69
N VAL A 45 -0.55 -6.96 -4.89
CA VAL A 45 -1.91 -6.71 -5.39
C VAL A 45 -2.71 -8.01 -5.43
N ARG A 46 -2.15 -9.10 -6.00
CA ARG A 46 -2.82 -10.41 -6.01
C ARG A 46 -3.16 -10.92 -4.62
N THR A 47 -2.23 -10.77 -3.67
CA THR A 47 -2.44 -11.20 -2.28
C THR A 47 -3.55 -10.38 -1.61
N ILE A 48 -3.58 -9.06 -1.83
CA ILE A 48 -4.61 -8.16 -1.31
C ILE A 48 -5.97 -8.53 -1.91
N CYS A 49 -6.09 -8.62 -3.23
CA CYS A 49 -7.34 -8.98 -3.91
C CYS A 49 -7.88 -10.32 -3.41
N ARG A 50 -7.04 -11.36 -3.33
CA ARG A 50 -7.45 -12.67 -2.79
C ARG A 50 -7.97 -12.56 -1.35
N ALA A 51 -7.29 -11.82 -0.49
CA ALA A 51 -7.72 -11.65 0.90
C ALA A 51 -9.05 -10.90 1.03
N LEU A 52 -9.30 -9.92 0.14
CA LEU A 52 -10.56 -9.18 0.07
C LEU A 52 -11.70 -10.03 -0.51
N ASP A 53 -11.43 -10.83 -1.55
CA ASP A 53 -12.38 -11.76 -2.16
C ASP A 53 -12.80 -12.87 -1.18
N GLU A 54 -11.86 -13.37 -0.38
CA GLU A 54 -12.12 -14.39 0.66
C GLU A 54 -12.72 -13.79 1.96
N GLY A 55 -12.88 -12.47 2.05
CA GLY A 55 -13.40 -11.77 3.22
C GLY A 55 -12.50 -11.83 4.47
N LYS A 56 -11.24 -12.28 4.34
CA LYS A 56 -10.30 -12.47 5.45
C LYS A 56 -9.76 -11.17 6.05
N ALA A 57 -9.77 -10.07 5.30
CA ALA A 57 -9.20 -8.79 5.70
C ALA A 57 -10.23 -7.64 5.72
N GLY A 58 -11.51 -7.98 5.91
CA GLY A 58 -12.62 -7.10 5.55
C GLY A 58 -12.92 -7.18 4.05
N GLY A 59 -14.18 -7.02 3.66
CA GLY A 59 -14.58 -7.16 2.26
C GLY A 59 -14.19 -5.97 1.38
N TRP A 60 -14.59 -6.05 0.11
CA TRP A 60 -14.60 -4.89 -0.77
C TRP A 60 -15.54 -3.81 -0.24
N HIS A 61 -15.05 -2.56 -0.22
CA HIS A 61 -15.82 -1.39 0.13
C HIS A 61 -16.27 -0.71 -1.15
N GLY A 62 -17.58 -0.54 -1.33
CA GLY A 62 -18.16 0.00 -2.55
C GLY A 62 -18.25 -1.02 -3.69
N TYR A 63 -19.02 -0.66 -4.72
CA TYR A 63 -19.34 -1.55 -5.84
C TYR A 63 -18.71 -1.12 -7.17
N THR A 64 -18.09 0.07 -7.23
CA THR A 64 -17.48 0.57 -8.47
C THR A 64 -16.00 0.16 -8.58
N PRO A 65 -15.44 0.09 -9.81
CA PRO A 65 -14.02 -0.19 -9.99
C PRO A 65 -13.08 0.78 -9.28
N GLU A 66 -13.44 2.06 -9.29
CA GLU A 66 -12.66 3.13 -8.68
C GLU A 66 -12.58 2.95 -7.15
N CYS A 67 -13.67 2.47 -6.52
CA CYS A 67 -13.66 2.13 -5.10
C CYS A 67 -12.65 1.01 -4.79
N ARG A 68 -12.60 -0.03 -5.63
CA ARG A 68 -11.68 -1.16 -5.46
C ARG A 68 -10.23 -0.76 -5.66
N ILE A 69 -9.93 0.01 -6.71
CA ILE A 69 -8.61 0.58 -6.98
C ILE A 69 -8.15 1.42 -5.78
N ARG A 70 -9.01 2.33 -5.30
CA ARG A 70 -8.70 3.19 -4.15
C ARG A 70 -8.44 2.38 -2.87
N GLN A 71 -9.21 1.32 -2.64
CA GLN A 71 -9.01 0.43 -1.48
C GLN A 71 -7.65 -0.29 -1.58
N VAL A 72 -7.34 -0.91 -2.73
CA VAL A 72 -6.04 -1.60 -2.94
C VAL A 72 -4.89 -0.62 -2.81
N ARG A 73 -4.99 0.58 -3.41
CA ARG A 73 -3.99 1.64 -3.30
C ARG A 73 -3.75 2.08 -1.85
N THR A 74 -4.83 2.23 -1.08
CA THR A 74 -4.74 2.58 0.35
C THR A 74 -4.01 1.51 1.15
N ILE A 75 -4.23 0.24 0.83
CA ILE A 75 -3.52 -0.87 1.49
C ILE A 75 -2.05 -0.90 1.06
N LEU A 76 -1.77 -0.79 -0.25
CA LEU A 76 -0.40 -0.79 -0.78
C LEU A 76 0.46 0.32 -0.20
N THR A 77 -0.05 1.54 -0.10
CA THR A 77 0.70 2.69 0.43
C THR A 77 1.04 2.57 1.92
N ARG A 78 0.49 1.59 2.64
CA ARG A 78 0.94 1.22 3.99
C ARG A 78 2.26 0.48 3.96
N TYR A 79 2.51 -0.33 2.94
CA TYR A 79 3.71 -1.17 2.80
C TYR A 79 4.76 -0.57 1.89
N PHE A 80 4.36 0.23 0.90
CA PHE A 80 5.24 0.82 -0.10
C PHE A 80 5.42 2.31 0.10
N ARG A 81 6.64 2.78 -0.17
CA ARG A 81 6.97 4.19 -0.31
C ARG A 81 7.45 4.45 -1.73
N PHE A 82 6.59 5.10 -2.52
CA PHE A 82 6.90 5.54 -3.87
C PHE A 82 7.65 6.87 -3.82
N HIS A 83 8.89 6.89 -4.32
CA HIS A 83 9.68 8.12 -4.40
C HIS A 83 9.26 8.94 -5.62
N LYS A 84 9.48 10.26 -5.55
CA LYS A 84 9.15 11.15 -6.68
C LYS A 84 9.86 10.67 -7.95
N GLY A 85 9.08 10.48 -9.01
CA GLY A 85 9.58 10.00 -10.30
C GLY A 85 9.63 8.47 -10.44
N SER A 86 9.21 7.69 -9.44
CA SER A 86 9.08 6.24 -9.58
C SER A 86 7.84 5.84 -10.38
N ILE A 87 6.71 6.47 -10.08
CA ILE A 87 5.43 6.31 -10.77
C ILE A 87 4.52 7.47 -10.35
N SER A 88 3.73 8.03 -11.25
CA SER A 88 2.71 9.02 -10.91
C SER A 88 1.45 8.37 -10.31
N ASP A 89 0.63 9.17 -9.65
CA ASP A 89 -0.62 8.69 -9.07
C ASP A 89 -1.58 8.11 -10.12
N ALA A 90 -1.66 8.74 -11.30
CA ALA A 90 -2.51 8.26 -12.39
C ALA A 90 -1.98 6.97 -13.02
N GLU A 91 -0.65 6.87 -13.22
CA GLU A 91 -0.03 5.63 -13.72
C GLU A 91 -0.20 4.49 -12.72
N LEU A 92 -0.12 4.76 -11.42
CA LEU A 92 -0.38 3.76 -10.39
C LEU A 92 -1.84 3.30 -10.43
N ASP A 93 -2.81 4.22 -10.54
CA ASP A 93 -4.22 3.85 -10.63
C ASP A 93 -4.51 3.00 -11.87
N HIS A 94 -3.96 3.35 -13.03
CA HIS A 94 -4.06 2.54 -14.25
C HIS A 94 -3.40 1.17 -14.10
N LEU A 95 -2.23 1.10 -13.46
CA LEU A 95 -1.56 -0.16 -13.19
C LEU A 95 -2.38 -1.05 -12.25
N LEU A 96 -3.06 -0.46 -11.26
CA LEU A 96 -3.94 -1.21 -10.37
C LEU A 96 -5.20 -1.68 -11.07
N ASP A 97 -5.79 -0.87 -11.94
CA ASP A 97 -6.92 -1.28 -12.79
C ASP A 97 -6.54 -2.51 -13.62
N ASP A 98 -5.41 -2.44 -14.33
CA ASP A 98 -4.82 -3.55 -15.07
C ASP A 98 -4.70 -4.81 -14.19
N LEU A 99 -4.04 -4.70 -13.03
CA LEU A 99 -3.74 -5.86 -12.18
C LEU A 99 -4.96 -6.44 -11.47
N ILE A 100 -6.01 -5.66 -11.26
CA ILE A 100 -7.25 -6.11 -10.60
C ILE A 100 -8.18 -6.79 -11.63
N TYR A 101 -8.27 -6.25 -12.84
CA TYR A 101 -9.30 -6.66 -13.81
C TYR A 101 -8.79 -7.47 -15.00
N VAL A 102 -7.52 -7.36 -15.40
CA VAL A 102 -6.97 -8.14 -16.54
C VAL A 102 -6.76 -9.61 -16.16
N HIS A 103 -6.67 -9.95 -14.87
CA HIS A 103 -6.57 -11.32 -14.38
C HIS A 103 -7.93 -12.05 -14.27
N LYS A 104 -9.02 -11.49 -14.81
CA LYS A 104 -10.34 -12.14 -14.92
C LYS A 104 -10.66 -12.70 -16.32
N GLY A 105 -9.65 -12.89 -17.17
CA GLY A 105 -9.75 -13.58 -18.46
C GLY A 105 -9.45 -15.06 -18.36
#